data_AF-A0A8S1H3T2-F1
#
_entry.id   AF-A0A8S1H3T2-F1
#
_cell.length_a   1.000
_cell.length_b   1.000
_cell.length_c   1.000
_cell.angle_alpha   90.00
_cell.angle_beta   90.00
_cell.angle_gamma   90.00
#
_symmetry.space_group_name_H-M   'P 1'
#
loop_
_entity.id
_entity.type
_entity.pdbx_description
1 polymer ?
#
loop_
_entity_poly.entity_id
_entity_poly.type
_entity_poly.pdbx_seq_one_letter_code
_entity_poly.pdbx_strand_id
1 'polypeptide(L)'
;MEKKKRNEVSGLLFGQIGGRDITFRSPGASVDFSTNKLKSGAGELALNVLDQLADAALINVGFKWEKMIPPPEEDDDVQVDEEDNDSADGEIEEEAETDFIDDDDDAIHVDLTAPSQLNNGVSYHAHFLNVQHSQDAPIQGILQSTTDSVAWKQEVERVAPLLKITIRQDAKDWRMHLEQMHSLHKAACDQINVIDPQLEQMASELEKTLERIETREKTMNSQMSSLLVKFRSSQDKRAELREKYKTASVGVSSRTETLQRISDDIEQLKQQIEEQGAKSSDGAPLLKIKQAVTKMEEEIQRMNVQIGVLEASIMSSFLRDRFAYNTDLYSYN
;
A
#
# COMPACT_ATOMS: atom_id res chain seq x y z
N MET A 1 19.19 42.78 -23.83
CA MET A 1 18.21 43.25 -24.83
C MET A 1 17.00 42.32 -24.79
N GLU A 2 16.33 42.36 -23.66
CA GLU A 2 15.19 41.53 -23.29
C GLU A 2 14.02 42.50 -23.20
N LYS A 3 12.84 42.13 -23.72
CA LYS A 3 11.66 42.98 -24.02
C LYS A 3 11.64 43.57 -25.44
N LYS A 4 11.53 42.70 -26.45
CA LYS A 4 10.80 43.04 -27.68
C LYS A 4 9.93 41.86 -28.12
N LYS A 5 8.81 41.73 -27.40
CA LYS A 5 7.46 41.48 -27.93
C LYS A 5 7.37 40.27 -28.88
N ARG A 6 7.06 39.05 -28.43
CA ARG A 6 5.76 38.66 -27.82
C ARG A 6 4.63 39.48 -28.45
N ASN A 7 4.35 39.31 -29.76
CA ASN A 7 3.15 39.88 -30.40
C ASN A 7 2.82 39.29 -31.79
N GLU A 8 3.17 38.03 -32.09
CA GLU A 8 2.81 37.39 -33.38
C GLU A 8 2.16 36.01 -33.25
N VAL A 9 1.66 35.63 -32.07
CA VAL A 9 0.98 34.31 -31.90
C VAL A 9 -0.48 34.45 -31.45
N SER A 10 -1.01 35.67 -31.40
CA SER A 10 -2.41 35.95 -31.06
C SER A 10 -3.16 36.43 -32.29
N GLY A 11 -3.57 35.49 -33.16
CA GLY A 11 -4.34 35.84 -34.34
C GLY A 11 -4.75 34.62 -35.14
N LEU A 12 -5.85 33.98 -34.73
CA LEU A 12 -6.91 33.36 -35.55
C LEU A 12 -7.58 32.20 -34.79
N LEU A 13 -8.14 32.54 -33.62
CA LEU A 13 -9.31 31.84 -33.09
C LEU A 13 -10.54 32.51 -33.72
N PHE A 14 -11.22 31.82 -34.65
CA PHE A 14 -12.69 31.75 -34.81
C PHE A 14 -13.03 31.06 -36.15
N GLY A 15 -13.77 29.94 -36.11
CA GLY A 15 -14.14 29.16 -37.30
C GLY A 15 -15.00 27.93 -37.00
N GLN A 16 -16.22 28.21 -36.56
CA GLN A 16 -17.42 27.39 -36.32
C GLN A 16 -17.59 26.00 -37.01
N ILE A 17 -17.87 25.00 -36.16
CA ILE A 17 -18.83 23.86 -36.25
C ILE A 17 -18.85 22.99 -37.53
N GLY A 18 -18.48 21.71 -37.36
CA GLY A 18 -18.97 20.61 -38.20
C GLY A 18 -18.02 19.42 -38.33
N GLY A 19 -18.09 18.47 -37.38
CA GLY A 19 -17.71 17.06 -37.51
C GLY A 19 -16.31 16.72 -38.04
N ARG A 20 -15.34 16.49 -37.15
CA ARG A 20 -14.08 15.81 -37.50
C ARG A 20 -13.78 14.68 -36.54
N ASP A 21 -13.53 13.51 -37.13
CA ASP A 21 -12.94 12.32 -36.50
C ASP A 21 -11.78 12.70 -35.59
N ILE A 22 -11.83 12.16 -34.36
CA ILE A 22 -10.81 12.35 -33.34
C ILE A 22 -9.70 11.32 -33.63
N THR A 23 -8.71 11.70 -34.43
CA THR A 23 -7.46 10.94 -34.52
C THR A 23 -6.64 11.16 -33.25
N PHE A 24 -6.54 10.13 -32.40
CA PHE A 24 -5.57 10.08 -31.30
C PHE A 24 -4.17 9.84 -31.88
N ARG A 25 -3.38 10.89 -32.06
CA ARG A 25 -1.91 10.78 -32.15
C ARG A 25 -1.26 11.88 -31.32
N SER A 26 -0.82 11.52 -30.12
CA SER A 26 0.17 12.21 -29.28
C SER A 26 1.09 11.11 -28.71
N PRO A 27 2.39 11.37 -28.47
CA PRO A 27 3.43 10.36 -28.56
C PRO A 27 3.41 9.44 -27.35
N GLY A 28 3.17 8.15 -27.58
CA GLY A 28 3.35 7.10 -26.56
C GLY A 28 2.38 5.92 -26.62
N ALA A 29 1.24 6.03 -27.30
CA ALA A 29 0.23 4.95 -27.34
C ALA A 29 0.02 4.43 -28.76
N SER A 30 0.68 3.31 -29.10
CA SER A 30 0.35 2.53 -30.30
C SER A 30 -0.69 1.47 -29.95
N VAL A 31 -1.96 1.83 -30.14
CA VAL A 31 -3.04 0.85 -30.13
C VAL A 31 -3.40 0.51 -31.56
N ASP A 32 -2.80 -0.56 -32.08
CA ASP A 32 -3.06 -1.02 -33.44
C ASP A 32 -4.16 -2.08 -33.46
N PHE A 33 -5.41 -1.62 -33.45
CA PHE A 33 -6.53 -2.45 -33.84
C PHE A 33 -7.51 -1.64 -34.69
N SER A 34 -8.24 -2.33 -35.58
CA SER A 34 -9.27 -1.69 -36.40
C SER A 34 -10.37 -1.10 -35.51
N THR A 35 -10.79 0.15 -35.77
CA THR A 35 -11.88 0.85 -35.07
C THR A 35 -13.21 0.08 -35.10
N ASN A 36 -13.38 -0.86 -36.03
CA ASN A 36 -14.53 -1.78 -36.05
C ASN A 36 -14.55 -2.76 -34.87
N LYS A 37 -13.39 -3.11 -34.29
CA LYS A 37 -13.32 -3.97 -33.10
C LYS A 37 -13.67 -3.22 -31.81
N LEU A 38 -13.64 -1.88 -31.81
CA LEU A 38 -14.15 -1.04 -30.72
C LEU A 38 -15.66 -0.77 -30.80
N LYS A 39 -16.31 -0.98 -31.95
CA LYS A 39 -17.75 -0.72 -32.10
C LYS A 39 -18.61 -1.56 -31.16
N SER A 40 -18.11 -2.71 -30.73
CA SER A 40 -18.82 -3.56 -29.76
C SER A 40 -18.92 -2.95 -28.36
N GLY A 41 -18.13 -1.90 -28.05
CA GLY A 41 -18.14 -1.19 -26.76
C GLY A 41 -17.72 -2.05 -25.54
N ALA A 42 -17.43 -3.33 -25.75
CA ALA A 42 -17.08 -4.29 -24.73
C ALA A 42 -16.07 -5.29 -25.30
N GLY A 43 -15.05 -5.63 -24.50
CA GLY A 43 -13.98 -6.56 -24.85
C GLY A 43 -12.60 -6.08 -24.43
N GLU A 44 -11.63 -6.98 -24.51
CA GLU A 44 -10.22 -6.77 -24.13
C GLU A 44 -9.59 -5.55 -24.80
N LEU A 45 -9.89 -5.32 -26.08
CA LEU A 45 -9.37 -4.18 -26.85
C LEU A 45 -9.92 -2.82 -26.37
N ALA A 46 -11.18 -2.78 -25.91
CA ALA A 46 -11.77 -1.56 -25.34
C ALA A 46 -11.22 -1.27 -23.93
N LEU A 47 -11.01 -2.32 -23.13
CA LEU A 47 -10.38 -2.21 -21.82
C LEU A 47 -8.93 -1.75 -21.91
N ASN A 48 -8.15 -2.29 -22.85
CA ASN A 48 -6.76 -1.90 -23.06
C ASN A 48 -6.63 -0.42 -23.48
N VAL A 49 -7.56 0.10 -24.31
CA VAL A 49 -7.60 1.54 -24.61
C VAL A 49 -7.95 2.39 -23.39
N LEU A 50 -8.92 1.95 -22.58
CA LEU A 50 -9.30 2.66 -21.36
C LEU A 50 -8.15 2.68 -20.35
N ASP A 51 -7.41 1.58 -20.23
CA ASP A 51 -6.25 1.45 -19.35
C ASP A 51 -5.11 2.39 -19.79
N GLN A 52 -4.75 2.37 -21.08
CA GLN A 52 -3.73 3.27 -21.62
C GLN A 52 -4.14 4.75 -21.53
N LEU A 53 -5.43 5.06 -21.69
CA LEU A 53 -5.93 6.42 -21.53
C LEU A 53 -5.94 6.84 -20.05
N ALA A 54 -6.24 5.92 -19.13
CA ALA A 54 -6.15 6.14 -17.70
C ALA A 54 -4.69 6.41 -17.28
N ASP A 55 -3.74 5.62 -17.76
CA ASP A 55 -2.30 5.83 -17.52
C ASP A 55 -1.81 7.17 -18.08
N ALA A 56 -2.18 7.50 -19.32
CA ALA A 56 -1.84 8.80 -19.91
C ALA A 56 -2.49 9.98 -19.14
N ALA A 57 -3.69 9.78 -18.58
CA ALA A 57 -4.35 10.77 -17.73
C ALA A 57 -3.64 10.91 -16.38
N LEU A 58 -3.25 9.79 -15.75
CA LEU A 58 -2.51 9.78 -14.49
C LEU A 58 -1.13 10.44 -14.64
N ILE A 59 -0.43 10.21 -15.76
CA ILE A 59 0.84 10.87 -16.10
C ILE A 59 0.65 12.38 -16.26
N ASN A 60 -0.39 12.83 -16.99
CA ASN A 60 -0.66 14.27 -17.17
C ASN A 60 -1.09 14.97 -15.88
N VAL A 61 -1.77 14.27 -14.97
CA VAL A 61 -2.15 14.78 -13.64
C VAL A 61 -0.94 14.79 -12.69
N GLY A 62 0.19 14.18 -13.07
CA GLY A 62 1.37 14.05 -12.21
C GLY A 62 1.11 13.15 -11.00
N PHE A 63 0.19 12.20 -11.14
CA PHE A 63 -0.19 11.29 -10.07
C PHE A 63 0.99 10.37 -9.74
N LYS A 64 1.33 10.29 -8.46
CA LYS A 64 2.30 9.33 -7.94
C LYS A 64 1.55 8.40 -7.00
N TRP A 65 1.73 7.11 -7.21
CA TRP A 65 1.28 6.09 -6.26
C TRP A 65 1.96 6.38 -4.92
N GLU A 66 1.16 6.81 -3.95
CA GLU A 66 1.63 7.00 -2.58
C GLU A 66 1.92 5.60 -2.03
N LYS A 67 3.21 5.29 -1.81
CA LYS A 67 3.59 4.05 -1.13
C LYS A 67 2.91 4.06 0.23
N MET A 68 2.03 3.09 0.45
CA MET A 68 1.46 2.80 1.77
C MET A 68 2.64 2.68 2.73
N ILE A 69 2.77 3.62 3.66
CA ILE A 69 3.81 3.60 4.70
C ILE A 69 3.36 2.52 5.69
N PRO A 70 4.02 1.35 5.74
CA PRO A 70 3.75 0.40 6.81
C PRO A 70 4.11 1.09 8.13
N PRO A 71 3.29 0.96 9.18
CA PRO A 71 3.72 1.42 10.50
C PRO A 71 5.10 0.82 10.79
N PRO A 72 6.04 1.58 11.39
CA PRO A 72 7.37 1.07 11.67
C PRO A 72 7.21 -0.19 12.51
N GLU A 73 7.63 -1.32 11.97
CA GLU A 73 7.94 -2.48 12.78
C GLU A 73 9.08 -2.03 13.70
N GLU A 74 8.84 -2.07 15.00
CA GLU A 74 9.92 -1.91 15.98
C GLU A 74 10.87 -3.08 15.76
N ASP A 75 11.90 -2.85 14.95
CA ASP A 75 13.07 -3.72 14.78
C ASP A 75 13.83 -3.79 16.12
N ASP A 76 13.26 -4.50 17.09
CA ASP A 76 13.88 -4.83 18.38
C ASP A 76 14.35 -6.29 18.41
N ASP A 77 14.42 -6.95 17.24
CA ASP A 77 14.93 -8.30 17.07
C ASP A 77 16.22 -8.30 16.20
N VAL A 78 17.30 -7.69 16.72
CA VAL A 78 18.68 -8.03 16.30
C VAL A 78 19.53 -8.27 17.54
N GLN A 79 19.38 -9.47 18.09
CA GLN A 79 20.44 -10.26 18.74
C GLN A 79 19.85 -11.65 19.01
N VAL A 80 19.60 -12.39 17.93
CA VAL A 80 19.68 -13.84 17.96
C VAL A 80 21.06 -14.16 17.43
N ASP A 81 21.86 -14.81 18.27
CA ASP A 81 23.24 -15.19 17.99
C ASP A 81 23.37 -15.79 16.58
N GLU A 82 24.17 -15.13 15.74
CA GLU A 82 24.68 -15.65 14.48
C GLU A 82 25.64 -16.81 14.78
N GLU A 83 25.18 -18.05 14.65
CA GLU A 83 26.04 -19.17 14.24
C GLU A 83 25.25 -20.05 13.24
N ASP A 84 25.80 -20.12 12.02
CA ASP A 84 25.54 -21.10 10.96
C ASP A 84 24.16 -21.18 10.30
N ASN A 85 23.96 -20.38 9.23
CA ASN A 85 23.24 -20.87 8.05
C ASN A 85 23.64 -20.13 6.76
N ASP A 86 24.90 -20.30 6.35
CA ASP A 86 25.31 -20.05 4.97
C ASP A 86 24.76 -21.15 4.06
N SER A 87 23.74 -20.85 3.26
CA SER A 87 23.56 -21.54 1.99
C SER A 87 22.95 -20.62 0.95
N ALA A 88 23.82 -20.22 0.03
CA ALA A 88 23.54 -19.55 -1.22
C ALA A 88 22.57 -20.34 -2.10
N ASP A 89 21.60 -19.64 -2.68
CA ASP A 89 20.86 -19.99 -3.89
C ASP A 89 20.11 -18.72 -4.32
N GLY A 90 20.20 -18.14 -5.50
CA GLY A 90 20.81 -18.51 -6.77
C GLY A 90 20.19 -17.53 -7.78
N GLU A 91 20.97 -16.58 -8.26
CA GLU A 91 20.58 -15.60 -9.29
C GLU A 91 20.21 -16.33 -10.59
N ILE A 92 19.06 -15.99 -11.18
CA ILE A 92 18.75 -16.32 -12.58
C ILE A 92 18.28 -15.03 -13.25
N GLU A 93 19.23 -14.38 -13.91
CA GLU A 93 19.03 -13.40 -14.99
C GLU A 93 18.97 -14.11 -16.35
N GLU A 94 18.60 -13.33 -17.37
CA GLU A 94 18.80 -13.56 -18.81
C GLU A 94 17.73 -14.47 -19.50
N GLU A 95 17.20 -14.17 -20.69
CA GLU A 95 17.73 -13.45 -21.85
C GLU A 95 16.63 -12.74 -22.67
N ALA A 96 17.03 -11.64 -23.30
CA ALA A 96 16.34 -11.01 -24.42
C ALA A 96 16.94 -11.54 -25.74
N GLU A 97 16.10 -11.89 -26.70
CA GLU A 97 16.51 -12.09 -28.09
C GLU A 97 15.57 -11.34 -29.05
N THR A 98 16.14 -10.33 -29.70
CA THR A 98 15.73 -9.73 -30.97
C THR A 98 16.45 -10.45 -32.09
N ASP A 99 15.83 -10.69 -33.25
CA ASP A 99 16.52 -10.52 -34.56
C ASP A 99 15.65 -10.66 -35.84
N PHE A 100 15.90 -9.70 -36.76
CA PHE A 100 15.89 -9.64 -38.25
C PHE A 100 14.64 -10.00 -39.11
N ILE A 101 14.04 -9.03 -39.84
CA ILE A 101 14.22 -8.55 -41.26
C ILE A 101 13.74 -9.57 -42.33
N ASP A 102 12.76 -9.23 -43.18
CA ASP A 102 12.97 -8.74 -44.58
C ASP A 102 11.67 -8.51 -45.40
N ASP A 103 11.82 -7.65 -46.41
CA ASP A 103 11.04 -7.29 -47.59
C ASP A 103 10.00 -8.32 -48.13
N ASP A 104 8.87 -7.84 -48.68
CA ASP A 104 8.82 -7.46 -50.11
C ASP A 104 7.41 -6.98 -50.54
N ASP A 105 7.43 -6.12 -51.55
CA ASP A 105 6.32 -5.51 -52.27
C ASP A 105 5.32 -6.52 -52.87
N ASP A 106 4.02 -6.19 -52.88
CA ASP A 106 3.21 -6.40 -54.10
C ASP A 106 1.90 -5.59 -54.09
N ALA A 107 1.86 -4.60 -54.97
CA ALA A 107 0.71 -3.76 -55.27
C ALA A 107 -0.08 -4.35 -56.45
N ILE A 108 -1.36 -4.70 -56.28
CA ILE A 108 -2.30 -4.86 -57.40
C ILE A 108 -3.67 -4.22 -57.10
N HIS A 109 -3.89 -3.14 -57.85
CA HIS A 109 -5.13 -2.47 -58.27
C HIS A 109 -6.39 -3.35 -58.38
N VAL A 110 -7.53 -2.85 -57.85
CA VAL A 110 -8.82 -2.87 -58.58
C VAL A 110 -9.65 -1.63 -58.23
N ASP A 111 -9.87 -0.80 -59.25
CA ASP A 111 -10.75 0.37 -59.31
C ASP A 111 -12.20 -0.07 -59.58
N LEU A 112 -13.15 0.35 -58.73
CA LEU A 112 -14.56 0.46 -59.11
C LEU A 112 -15.12 1.80 -58.62
N THR A 113 -14.74 2.84 -59.34
CA THR A 113 -15.49 4.08 -59.48
C THR A 113 -16.88 3.81 -60.08
N ALA A 114 -17.94 4.02 -59.29
CA ALA A 114 -19.29 4.29 -59.80
C ALA A 114 -19.84 5.54 -59.08
N PRO A 115 -19.95 6.70 -59.76
CA PRO A 115 -20.39 7.94 -59.14
C PRO A 115 -21.92 7.97 -58.98
N SER A 116 -22.37 8.19 -57.74
CA SER A 116 -23.75 8.58 -57.44
C SER A 116 -23.95 10.04 -57.87
N GLN A 117 -24.53 10.22 -59.05
CA GLN A 117 -25.04 11.51 -59.52
C GLN A 117 -26.42 11.77 -58.88
N LEU A 118 -26.40 12.57 -57.83
CA LEU A 118 -27.57 13.20 -57.24
C LEU A 118 -27.60 14.64 -57.74
N ASN A 119 -28.26 14.91 -58.87
CA ASN A 119 -28.77 16.26 -59.17
C ASN A 119 -29.79 16.25 -60.32
N ASN A 120 -31.07 16.36 -59.97
CA ASN A 120 -31.97 17.36 -60.56
C ASN A 120 -33.33 17.27 -59.88
N GLY A 121 -33.56 18.20 -58.96
CA GLY A 121 -34.91 18.59 -58.59
C GLY A 121 -35.58 19.27 -59.78
N VAL A 122 -36.75 18.78 -60.16
CA VAL A 122 -37.69 19.56 -60.98
C VAL A 122 -39.07 19.41 -60.36
N SER A 123 -39.45 20.46 -59.64
CA SER A 123 -40.80 20.75 -59.16
C SER A 123 -41.68 21.10 -60.36
N TYR A 124 -42.64 20.24 -60.69
CA TYR A 124 -43.65 20.55 -61.71
C TYR A 124 -44.80 21.35 -61.07
N HIS A 125 -44.59 22.66 -60.92
CA HIS A 125 -45.66 23.62 -60.66
C HIS A 125 -45.35 24.95 -61.36
N ALA A 126 -45.61 25.04 -62.67
CA ALA A 126 -45.85 26.30 -63.40
C ALA A 126 -46.01 26.06 -64.91
N HIS A 127 -47.11 25.44 -65.34
CA HIS A 127 -47.55 25.53 -66.75
C HIS A 127 -49.03 25.91 -66.84
N PHE A 128 -49.42 26.94 -66.08
CA PHE A 128 -50.68 27.64 -66.23
C PHE A 128 -50.38 29.12 -66.30
N LEU A 129 -50.13 29.65 -67.50
CA LEU A 129 -50.33 31.06 -67.88
C LEU A 129 -49.72 31.31 -69.27
N ASN A 130 -50.36 30.77 -70.33
CA ASN A 130 -50.36 31.48 -71.60
C ASN A 130 -51.45 30.97 -72.56
N VAL A 131 -52.67 31.48 -72.43
CA VAL A 131 -53.57 31.58 -73.58
C VAL A 131 -54.25 32.95 -73.52
N GLN A 132 -53.74 33.86 -74.34
CA GLN A 132 -54.36 35.15 -74.62
C GLN A 132 -55.66 34.96 -75.45
N HIS A 133 -56.62 35.81 -75.12
CA HIS A 133 -57.94 35.98 -75.71
C HIS A 133 -57.99 36.16 -77.24
N SER A 134 -59.04 35.60 -77.85
CA SER A 134 -59.94 36.16 -78.89
C SER A 134 -61.03 35.11 -79.13
N GLN A 135 -62.33 35.32 -79.31
CA GLN A 135 -63.28 36.44 -79.23
C GLN A 135 -64.68 35.77 -79.24
N ASP A 136 -65.65 36.39 -78.57
CA ASP A 136 -67.10 36.34 -78.85
C ASP A 136 -67.83 35.01 -79.11
N ALA A 137 -68.51 34.50 -78.07
CA ALA A 137 -69.84 33.88 -78.21
C ALA A 137 -70.60 33.94 -76.87
N PRO A 138 -71.91 34.29 -76.87
CA PRO A 138 -72.68 34.46 -75.65
C PRO A 138 -72.83 33.15 -74.87
N ILE A 139 -72.36 33.17 -73.63
CA ILE A 139 -72.65 32.16 -72.60
C ILE A 139 -74.12 32.33 -72.21
N GLN A 140 -75.03 31.67 -72.93
CA GLN A 140 -76.40 31.27 -72.53
C GLN A 140 -77.22 30.90 -73.78
N GLY A 141 -76.85 29.78 -74.40
CA GLY A 141 -77.79 28.96 -75.16
C GLY A 141 -77.98 27.68 -74.38
N ILE A 142 -79.23 27.24 -74.21
CA ILE A 142 -79.56 25.94 -73.61
C ILE A 142 -78.64 24.88 -74.24
N LEU A 143 -77.71 24.29 -73.47
CA LEU A 143 -76.96 23.11 -73.92
C LEU A 143 -77.95 21.94 -73.98
N GLN A 144 -78.74 21.87 -75.06
CA GLN A 144 -79.39 20.64 -75.44
C GLN A 144 -78.26 19.69 -75.86
N SER A 145 -78.10 18.60 -75.10
CA SER A 145 -77.21 17.51 -75.44
C SER A 145 -77.63 16.92 -76.78
N THR A 146 -76.95 17.30 -77.86
CA THR A 146 -76.95 16.55 -79.14
C THR A 146 -75.99 15.36 -79.08
N THR A 147 -75.61 14.93 -77.87
CA THR A 147 -74.80 13.73 -77.65
C THR A 147 -75.70 12.49 -77.79
N ASP A 148 -75.49 11.77 -78.89
CA ASP A 148 -76.05 10.45 -79.12
C ASP A 148 -75.67 9.49 -77.98
N SER A 149 -76.66 8.78 -77.43
CA SER A 149 -76.47 7.81 -76.34
C SER A 149 -75.47 6.73 -76.73
N VAL A 150 -75.40 6.37 -78.02
CA VAL A 150 -74.46 5.39 -78.56
C VAL A 150 -73.05 5.97 -78.60
N ALA A 151 -72.85 7.20 -79.07
CA ALA A 151 -71.55 7.87 -79.06
C ALA A 151 -71.00 8.06 -77.63
N TRP A 152 -71.85 8.38 -76.66
CA TRP A 152 -71.43 8.48 -75.26
C TRP A 152 -71.06 7.13 -74.68
N LYS A 153 -71.82 6.07 -74.99
CA LYS A 153 -71.50 4.70 -74.56
C LYS A 153 -70.18 4.21 -75.16
N GLN A 154 -69.91 4.54 -76.43
CA GLN A 154 -68.64 4.22 -77.09
C GLN A 154 -67.47 4.95 -76.44
N GLU A 155 -67.64 6.21 -76.05
CA GLU A 155 -66.62 6.97 -75.34
C GLU A 155 -66.39 6.43 -73.92
N VAL A 156 -67.45 6.02 -73.22
CA VAL A 156 -67.35 5.33 -71.92
C VAL A 156 -66.66 3.97 -72.07
N GLU A 157 -66.98 3.18 -73.10
CA GLU A 157 -66.29 1.91 -73.38
C GLU A 157 -64.83 2.11 -73.77
N ARG A 158 -64.49 3.24 -74.43
CA ARG A 158 -63.12 3.65 -74.75
C ARG A 158 -62.33 4.06 -73.51
N VAL A 159 -62.96 4.77 -72.57
CA VAL A 159 -62.32 5.31 -71.36
C VAL A 159 -62.36 4.34 -70.17
N ALA A 160 -63.31 3.41 -70.14
CA ALA A 160 -63.42 2.36 -69.13
C ALA A 160 -62.12 1.54 -68.91
N PRO A 161 -61.39 1.09 -69.96
CA PRO A 161 -60.11 0.42 -69.76
C PRO A 161 -59.01 1.35 -69.25
N LEU A 162 -59.10 2.67 -69.52
CA LEU A 162 -58.16 3.68 -69.01
C LEU A 162 -58.42 4.01 -67.52
N LEU A 163 -59.65 3.80 -67.05
CA LEU A 163 -60.06 3.92 -65.64
C LEU A 163 -59.84 2.64 -64.83
N LYS A 164 -59.48 1.54 -65.50
CA LYS A 164 -59.11 0.29 -64.82
C LYS A 164 -57.75 0.50 -64.14
N ILE A 165 -57.79 1.08 -62.94
CA ILE A 165 -56.65 1.22 -62.05
C ILE A 165 -56.22 -0.21 -61.66
N THR A 166 -55.31 -0.76 -62.45
CA THR A 166 -54.56 -1.94 -62.05
C THR A 166 -53.54 -1.43 -61.06
N ILE A 167 -53.85 -1.59 -59.76
CA ILE A 167 -52.88 -1.44 -58.68
C ILE A 167 -51.84 -2.54 -58.93
N ARG A 168 -50.84 -2.23 -59.75
CA ARG A 168 -49.64 -3.06 -59.84
C ARG A 168 -48.97 -2.95 -58.48
N GLN A 169 -48.66 -4.08 -57.86
CA GLN A 169 -47.80 -4.14 -56.68
C GLN A 169 -46.43 -3.60 -57.11
N ASP A 170 -46.28 -2.28 -57.08
CA ASP A 170 -45.04 -1.59 -57.34
C ASP A 170 -44.27 -1.55 -56.02
N ALA A 171 -42.95 -1.76 -56.06
CA ALA A 171 -42.07 -1.69 -54.88
C ALA A 171 -42.04 -0.28 -54.23
N LYS A 172 -42.78 0.68 -54.80
CA LYS A 172 -43.04 2.03 -54.30
C LYS A 172 -44.38 2.16 -53.57
N ASP A 173 -45.08 1.06 -53.31
CA ASP A 173 -46.30 1.09 -52.52
C ASP A 173 -45.96 1.37 -51.06
N TRP A 174 -46.09 2.63 -50.66
CA TRP A 174 -45.89 3.08 -49.28
C TRP A 174 -46.79 2.33 -48.29
N ARG A 175 -47.91 1.73 -48.75
CA ARG A 175 -48.79 0.90 -47.90
C ARG A 175 -48.10 -0.40 -47.52
N MET A 176 -47.34 -1.00 -48.44
CA MET A 176 -46.55 -2.20 -48.15
C MET A 176 -45.41 -1.88 -47.18
N HIS A 177 -44.72 -0.75 -47.36
CA HIS A 177 -43.71 -0.30 -46.40
C HIS A 177 -44.31 0.05 -45.02
N LEU A 178 -45.51 0.63 -44.98
CA LEU A 178 -46.22 0.93 -43.74
C LEU A 178 -46.61 -0.37 -43.00
N GLU A 179 -47.13 -1.36 -43.72
CA GLU A 179 -47.47 -2.67 -43.17
C GLU A 179 -46.23 -3.41 -42.68
N GLN A 180 -45.14 -3.38 -43.46
CA GLN A 180 -43.83 -3.90 -43.04
C GLN A 180 -43.33 -3.20 -41.77
N MET A 181 -43.42 -1.88 -41.69
CA MET A 181 -43.03 -1.12 -40.50
C MET A 181 -43.90 -1.49 -39.29
N HIS A 182 -45.21 -1.66 -39.46
CA HIS A 182 -46.09 -2.14 -38.40
C HIS A 182 -45.72 -3.56 -37.92
N SER A 183 -45.39 -4.46 -38.86
CA SER A 183 -44.97 -5.82 -38.54
C SER A 183 -43.64 -5.86 -37.79
N LEU A 184 -42.66 -5.04 -38.20
CA LEU A 184 -41.37 -4.91 -37.53
C LEU A 184 -41.51 -4.26 -36.16
N HIS A 185 -42.36 -3.23 -36.05
CA HIS A 185 -42.67 -2.59 -34.77
C HIS A 185 -43.31 -3.59 -33.80
N LYS A 186 -44.28 -4.38 -34.28
CA LYS A 186 -44.88 -5.45 -33.48
C LYS A 186 -43.86 -6.51 -33.07
N ALA A 187 -43.01 -6.96 -33.98
CA ALA A 187 -41.93 -7.91 -33.67
C ALA A 187 -40.94 -7.34 -32.65
N ALA A 188 -40.59 -6.05 -32.75
CA ALA A 188 -39.74 -5.37 -31.78
C ALA A 188 -40.42 -5.27 -30.40
N CYS A 189 -41.71 -4.92 -30.34
CA CYS A 189 -42.46 -4.93 -29.09
C CYS A 189 -42.54 -6.32 -28.47
N ASP A 190 -42.79 -7.36 -29.27
CA ASP A 190 -42.82 -8.74 -28.80
C ASP A 190 -41.45 -9.18 -28.24
N GLN A 191 -40.34 -8.75 -28.88
CA GLN A 191 -38.99 -8.99 -28.38
C GLN A 191 -38.68 -8.22 -27.09
N ILE A 192 -39.07 -6.95 -27.00
CA ILE A 192 -38.91 -6.13 -25.78
C ILE A 192 -39.69 -6.77 -24.62
N ASN A 193 -40.92 -7.21 -24.87
CA ASN A 193 -41.74 -7.89 -23.85
C ASN A 193 -41.12 -9.22 -23.35
N VAL A 194 -40.23 -9.85 -24.12
CA VAL A 194 -39.48 -11.05 -23.70
C VAL A 194 -38.19 -10.68 -22.98
N ILE A 195 -37.49 -9.65 -23.42
CA ILE A 195 -36.19 -9.22 -22.87
C ILE A 195 -36.35 -8.50 -21.53
N ASP A 196 -37.36 -7.64 -21.38
CA ASP A 196 -37.63 -6.90 -20.14
C ASP A 196 -37.77 -7.81 -18.91
N PRO A 197 -38.59 -8.88 -18.91
CA PRO A 197 -38.67 -9.77 -17.75
C PRO A 197 -37.39 -10.58 -17.52
N GLN A 198 -36.60 -10.86 -18.56
CA GLN A 198 -35.30 -11.52 -18.42
C GLN A 198 -34.28 -10.60 -17.75
N LEU A 199 -34.24 -9.32 -18.13
CA LEU A 199 -33.42 -8.30 -17.48
C LEU A 199 -33.85 -8.08 -16.02
N GLU A 200 -35.14 -7.98 -15.76
CA GLU A 200 -35.67 -7.83 -14.40
C GLU A 200 -35.34 -9.05 -13.52
N GLN A 201 -35.43 -10.25 -14.09
CA GLN A 201 -35.02 -11.48 -13.41
C GLN A 201 -33.51 -11.46 -13.10
N MET A 202 -32.66 -11.11 -14.07
CA MET A 202 -31.22 -11.00 -13.84
C MET A 202 -30.88 -9.93 -12.79
N ALA A 203 -31.56 -8.79 -12.81
CA ALA A 203 -31.39 -7.74 -11.82
C ALA A 203 -31.76 -8.23 -10.41
N SER A 204 -32.91 -8.91 -10.27
CA SER A 204 -33.33 -9.52 -8.99
C SER A 204 -32.37 -10.61 -8.51
N GLU A 205 -31.85 -11.43 -9.43
CA GLU A 205 -30.85 -12.45 -9.10
C GLU A 205 -29.54 -11.80 -8.64
N LEU A 206 -29.07 -10.76 -9.33
CA LEU A 206 -27.90 -9.98 -8.92
C LEU A 206 -28.10 -9.36 -7.55
N GLU A 207 -29.23 -8.73 -7.28
CA GLU A 207 -29.56 -8.15 -5.98
C GLU A 207 -29.52 -9.19 -4.86
N LYS A 208 -30.14 -10.36 -5.06
CA LYS A 208 -30.07 -11.47 -4.10
C LYS A 208 -28.64 -11.97 -3.88
N THR A 209 -27.82 -12.04 -4.93
CA THR A 209 -26.41 -12.45 -4.79
C THR A 209 -25.60 -11.39 -4.05
N LEU A 210 -25.87 -10.10 -4.28
CA LEU A 210 -25.24 -8.98 -3.58
C LEU A 210 -25.58 -9.00 -2.09
N GLU A 211 -26.87 -9.15 -1.73
CA GLU A 211 -27.30 -9.30 -0.34
C GLU A 211 -26.65 -10.52 0.34
N ARG A 212 -26.49 -11.62 -0.39
CA ARG A 212 -25.78 -12.81 0.11
C ARG A 212 -24.30 -12.56 0.33
N ILE A 213 -23.66 -11.79 -0.55
CA ILE A 213 -22.26 -11.38 -0.38
C ILE A 213 -22.15 -10.45 0.83
N GLU A 214 -23.00 -9.43 0.94
CA GLU A 214 -22.98 -8.48 2.06
C GLU A 214 -23.17 -9.18 3.41
N THR A 215 -24.13 -10.10 3.51
CA THR A 215 -24.35 -10.88 4.74
C THR A 215 -23.15 -11.77 5.08
N ARG A 216 -22.49 -12.36 4.06
CA ARG A 216 -21.29 -13.17 4.25
C ARG A 216 -20.09 -12.32 4.65
N GLU A 217 -19.90 -11.16 4.05
CA GLU A 217 -18.87 -10.18 4.41
C GLU A 217 -19.06 -9.67 5.83
N LYS A 218 -20.29 -9.31 6.22
CA LYS A 218 -20.60 -8.89 7.58
C LYS A 218 -20.29 -9.98 8.61
N THR A 219 -20.60 -11.22 8.28
CA THR A 219 -20.29 -12.37 9.14
C THR A 219 -18.78 -12.61 9.23
N MET A 220 -18.07 -12.58 8.10
CA MET A 220 -16.62 -12.73 8.04
C MET A 220 -15.91 -11.61 8.79
N ASN A 221 -16.32 -10.36 8.61
CA ASN A 221 -15.78 -9.19 9.29
C ASN A 221 -16.01 -9.27 10.80
N SER A 222 -17.18 -9.73 11.24
CA SER A 222 -17.46 -9.98 12.66
C SER A 222 -16.54 -11.06 13.25
N GLN A 223 -16.37 -12.19 12.54
CA GLN A 223 -15.47 -13.26 12.95
C GLN A 223 -14.01 -12.79 13.01
N MET A 224 -13.52 -12.11 11.96
CA MET A 224 -12.17 -11.58 11.87
C MET A 224 -11.90 -10.52 12.94
N SER A 225 -12.84 -9.59 13.16
CA SER A 225 -12.73 -8.58 14.22
C SER A 225 -12.62 -9.24 15.59
N SER A 226 -13.40 -10.30 15.85
CA SER A 226 -13.32 -11.04 17.11
C SER A 226 -11.97 -11.74 17.30
N LEU A 227 -11.39 -12.28 16.23
CA LEU A 227 -10.06 -12.92 16.24
C LEU A 227 -8.96 -11.88 16.44
N LEU A 228 -9.04 -10.73 15.77
CA LEU A 228 -8.08 -9.63 15.94
C LEU A 228 -8.05 -9.10 17.37
N VAL A 229 -9.21 -8.98 18.03
CA VAL A 229 -9.28 -8.59 19.45
C VAL A 229 -8.62 -9.64 20.35
N LYS A 230 -8.86 -10.93 20.10
CA LYS A 230 -8.20 -12.01 20.84
C LYS A 230 -6.68 -12.03 20.62
N PHE A 231 -6.24 -11.82 19.38
CA PHE A 231 -4.83 -11.74 19.02
C PHE A 231 -4.14 -10.58 19.74
N ARG A 232 -4.71 -9.37 19.68
CA ARG A 232 -4.22 -8.19 20.42
C ARG A 232 -4.15 -8.46 21.92
N SER A 233 -5.23 -8.99 22.51
CA SER A 233 -5.21 -9.35 23.95
C SER A 233 -4.13 -10.38 24.30
N SER A 234 -3.87 -11.34 23.40
CA SER A 234 -2.79 -12.31 23.59
C SER A 234 -1.40 -11.69 23.44
N GLN A 235 -1.25 -10.74 22.51
CA GLN A 235 -0.01 -9.98 22.31
C GLN A 235 0.29 -9.10 23.52
N ASP A 236 -0.71 -8.38 24.04
CA ASP A 236 -0.59 -7.55 25.24
C ASP A 236 -0.19 -8.38 26.46
N LYS A 237 -0.81 -9.56 26.65
CA LYS A 237 -0.43 -10.50 27.71
C LYS A 237 1.00 -11.00 27.56
N ARG A 238 1.44 -11.27 26.33
CA ARG A 238 2.82 -11.70 26.05
C ARG A 238 3.81 -10.58 26.37
N ALA A 239 3.49 -9.34 25.99
CA ALA A 239 4.30 -8.17 26.31
C ALA A 239 4.39 -7.97 27.84
N GLU A 240 3.27 -8.05 28.56
CA GLU A 240 3.21 -7.97 30.01
C GLU A 240 4.06 -9.06 30.69
N LEU A 241 3.96 -10.32 30.23
CA LEU A 241 4.78 -11.41 30.75
C LEU A 241 6.26 -11.22 30.46
N ARG A 242 6.61 -10.73 29.26
CA ARG A 242 8.01 -10.44 28.88
C ARG A 242 8.60 -9.34 29.76
N GLU A 243 7.84 -8.29 30.06
CA GLU A 243 8.28 -7.22 30.98
C GLU A 243 8.44 -7.73 32.41
N LYS A 244 7.50 -8.55 32.91
CA LYS A 244 7.61 -9.20 34.23
C LYS A 244 8.83 -10.12 34.30
N TYR A 245 9.09 -10.89 33.25
CA TYR A 245 10.26 -11.76 33.17
C TYR A 245 11.56 -10.95 33.13
N LYS A 246 11.62 -9.89 32.33
CA LYS A 246 12.78 -8.97 32.27
C LYS A 246 13.07 -8.37 33.64
N THR A 247 12.05 -7.87 34.32
CA THR A 247 12.17 -7.29 35.66
C THR A 247 12.63 -8.33 36.69
N ALA A 248 12.07 -9.54 36.65
CA ALA A 248 12.48 -10.64 37.52
C ALA A 248 13.93 -11.08 37.25
N SER A 249 14.33 -11.16 35.98
CA SER A 249 15.70 -11.52 35.56
C SER A 249 16.71 -10.49 36.06
N VAL A 250 16.42 -9.19 35.91
CA VAL A 250 17.26 -8.11 36.47
C VAL A 250 17.33 -8.23 37.99
N GLY A 251 16.21 -8.51 38.66
CA GLY A 251 16.19 -8.74 40.11
C GLY A 251 17.02 -9.96 40.56
N VAL A 252 17.00 -11.05 39.80
CA VAL A 252 17.84 -12.24 40.05
C VAL A 252 19.31 -11.89 39.85
N SER A 253 19.68 -11.22 38.75
CA SER A 253 21.07 -10.81 38.50
C SER A 253 21.61 -9.92 39.62
N SER A 254 20.83 -8.93 40.07
CA SER A 254 21.21 -8.05 41.19
C SER A 254 21.39 -8.83 42.48
N ARG A 255 20.49 -9.78 42.79
CA ARG A 255 20.63 -10.64 43.98
C ARG A 255 21.86 -11.54 43.89
N THR A 256 22.14 -12.12 42.73
CA THR A 256 23.34 -12.92 42.48
C THR A 256 24.60 -12.09 42.69
N GLU A 257 24.65 -10.86 42.19
CA GLU A 257 25.77 -9.94 42.40
C GLU A 257 25.96 -9.62 43.89
N THR A 258 24.87 -9.32 44.62
CA THR A 258 24.96 -9.09 46.07
C THR A 258 25.42 -10.33 46.85
N LEU A 259 24.98 -11.53 46.45
CA LEU A 259 25.42 -12.78 47.06
C LEU A 259 26.91 -13.05 46.81
N GLN A 260 27.40 -12.74 45.60
CA GLN A 260 28.81 -12.88 45.28
C GLN A 260 29.65 -11.90 46.11
N ARG A 261 29.22 -10.63 46.21
CA ARG A 261 29.87 -9.65 47.08
C ARG A 261 29.92 -10.08 48.55
N ILE A 262 28.81 -10.60 49.09
CA ILE A 262 28.78 -11.11 50.47
C ILE A 262 29.70 -12.33 50.62
N SER A 263 29.78 -13.20 49.61
CA SER A 263 30.70 -14.35 49.63
C SER A 263 32.16 -13.91 49.62
N ASP A 264 32.51 -12.89 48.84
CA ASP A 264 33.85 -12.29 48.81
C ASP A 264 34.19 -11.63 50.15
N ASP A 265 33.24 -10.89 50.74
CA ASP A 265 33.38 -10.29 52.08
C ASP A 265 33.61 -11.38 53.15
N ILE A 266 32.90 -12.52 53.06
CA ILE A 266 33.09 -13.66 53.97
C ILE A 266 34.47 -14.29 53.79
N GLU A 267 34.93 -14.50 52.55
CA GLU A 267 36.26 -15.08 52.32
C GLU A 267 37.38 -14.12 52.78
N GLN A 268 37.20 -12.81 52.58
CA GLN A 268 38.11 -11.80 53.10
C GLN A 268 38.15 -11.80 54.64
N LEU A 269 36.99 -11.88 55.30
CA LEU A 269 36.89 -11.91 56.75
C LEU A 269 37.49 -13.22 57.30
N LYS A 270 37.29 -14.34 56.61
CA LYS A 270 37.93 -15.62 56.92
C LYS A 270 39.45 -15.54 56.78
N GLN A 271 39.96 -14.92 55.72
CA GLN A 271 41.40 -14.69 55.55
C GLN A 271 41.97 -13.80 56.66
N GLN A 272 41.26 -12.73 57.06
CA GLN A 272 41.65 -11.90 58.20
C GLN A 272 41.65 -12.68 59.52
N ILE A 273 40.66 -13.53 59.74
CA ILE A 273 40.61 -14.42 60.92
C ILE A 273 41.78 -15.40 60.89
N GLU A 274 42.11 -15.97 59.74
CA GLU A 274 43.24 -16.90 59.61
C GLU A 274 44.58 -16.18 59.82
N GLU A 275 44.74 -14.96 59.31
CA GLU A 275 45.94 -14.15 59.52
C GLU A 275 46.07 -13.69 60.98
N GLN A 276 44.98 -13.26 61.61
CA GLN A 276 44.94 -12.96 63.04
C GLN A 276 45.10 -14.22 63.89
N GLY A 277 44.56 -15.35 63.45
CA GLY A 277 44.72 -16.66 64.04
C GLY A 277 46.17 -17.10 64.00
N ALA A 278 46.87 -16.92 62.89
CA ALA A 278 48.30 -17.16 62.77
C ALA A 278 49.11 -16.20 63.64
N LYS A 279 48.77 -14.90 63.68
CA LYS A 279 49.43 -13.90 64.55
C LYS A 279 49.18 -14.12 66.05
N SER A 280 48.03 -14.66 66.43
CA SER A 280 47.67 -14.96 67.82
C SER A 280 48.09 -16.36 68.26
N SER A 281 48.18 -17.31 67.33
CA SER A 281 48.76 -18.64 67.53
C SER A 281 50.28 -18.60 67.49
N ASP A 282 50.89 -17.59 66.86
CA ASP A 282 52.30 -17.28 67.04
C ASP A 282 52.48 -16.87 68.49
N GLY A 283 52.91 -17.80 69.32
CA GLY A 283 53.18 -17.58 70.74
C GLY A 283 54.26 -16.52 70.99
N ALA A 284 54.82 -15.86 69.96
CA ALA A 284 55.79 -14.79 70.07
C ALA A 284 55.42 -13.65 71.04
N PRO A 285 54.18 -13.11 71.11
CA PRO A 285 53.80 -12.13 72.12
C PRO A 285 53.89 -12.73 73.53
N LEU A 286 53.43 -13.97 73.68
CA LEU A 286 53.50 -14.71 74.95
C LEU A 286 54.96 -14.99 75.35
N LEU A 287 55.82 -15.30 74.37
CA LEU A 287 57.24 -15.54 74.57
C LEU A 287 57.98 -14.25 74.94
N LYS A 288 57.64 -13.12 74.31
CA LYS A 288 58.15 -11.79 74.67
C LYS A 288 57.77 -11.39 76.08
N ILE A 289 56.51 -11.62 76.48
CA ILE A 289 56.06 -11.41 77.86
C ILE A 289 56.86 -12.31 78.81
N LYS A 290 57.01 -13.61 78.49
CA LYS A 290 57.81 -14.55 79.30
C LYS A 290 59.29 -14.12 79.42
N GLN A 291 59.90 -13.63 78.34
CA GLN A 291 61.26 -13.08 78.33
C GLN A 291 61.38 -11.81 79.18
N ALA A 292 60.39 -10.91 79.11
CA ALA A 292 60.36 -9.71 79.95
C ALA A 292 60.23 -10.07 81.44
N VAL A 293 59.37 -11.06 81.77
CA VAL A 293 59.20 -11.56 83.14
C VAL A 293 60.50 -12.15 83.68
N THR A 294 61.14 -13.06 82.93
CA THR A 294 62.43 -13.66 83.34
C THR A 294 63.54 -12.62 83.50
N LYS A 295 63.60 -11.61 82.62
CA LYS A 295 64.55 -10.49 82.77
C LYS A 295 64.29 -9.68 84.03
N MET A 296 63.03 -9.39 84.35
CA MET A 296 62.67 -8.71 85.61
C MET A 296 63.05 -9.55 86.83
N GLU A 297 62.86 -10.87 86.80
CA GLU A 297 63.29 -11.77 87.87
C GLU A 297 64.81 -11.74 88.09
N GLU A 298 65.62 -11.76 87.03
CA GLU A 298 67.07 -11.62 87.13
C GLU A 298 67.50 -10.25 87.68
N GLU A 299 66.82 -9.18 87.28
CA GLU A 299 67.10 -7.83 87.76
C GLU A 299 66.78 -7.68 89.25
N ILE A 300 65.67 -8.27 89.72
CA ILE A 300 65.33 -8.36 91.13
C ILE A 300 66.41 -9.14 91.90
N GLN A 301 66.88 -10.27 91.37
CA GLN A 301 67.97 -11.03 92.02
C GLN A 301 69.27 -10.21 92.09
N ARG A 302 69.64 -9.50 91.02
CA ARG A 302 70.81 -8.61 91.01
C ARG A 302 70.68 -7.50 92.05
N MET A 303 69.52 -6.83 92.12
CA MET A 303 69.25 -5.81 93.12
C MET A 303 69.32 -6.39 94.55
N ASN A 304 68.77 -7.57 94.80
CA ASN A 304 68.84 -8.21 96.12
C ASN A 304 70.29 -8.50 96.56
N VAL A 305 71.16 -8.96 95.65
CA VAL A 305 72.59 -9.16 95.96
C VAL A 305 73.26 -7.81 96.25
N GLN A 306 72.98 -6.78 95.47
CA GLN A 306 73.51 -5.43 95.71
C GLN A 306 73.06 -4.88 97.05
N ILE A 307 71.78 -5.02 97.40
CA ILE A 307 71.22 -4.64 98.71
C ILE A 307 71.97 -5.40 99.81
N GLY A 308 72.13 -6.72 99.70
CA GLY A 308 72.85 -7.51 100.71
C GLY A 308 74.32 -7.10 100.89
N VAL A 309 75.03 -6.76 99.81
CA VAL A 309 76.41 -6.24 99.89
C VAL A 309 76.44 -4.85 100.53
N LEU A 310 75.50 -3.97 100.19
CA LEU A 310 75.37 -2.65 100.80
C LEU A 310 75.04 -2.77 102.30
N GLU A 311 74.11 -3.64 102.68
CA GLU A 311 73.78 -3.95 104.07
C GLU A 311 75.01 -4.47 104.83
N ALA A 312 75.77 -5.41 104.25
CA ALA A 312 76.99 -5.92 104.86
C ALA A 312 78.08 -4.84 104.97
N SER A 313 78.23 -3.99 103.95
CA SER A 313 79.18 -2.87 103.95
C SER A 313 78.82 -1.84 105.02
N ILE A 314 77.54 -1.50 105.15
CA ILE A 314 77.01 -0.60 106.18
C ILE A 314 77.21 -1.21 107.57
N MET A 315 76.89 -2.49 107.75
CA MET A 315 77.10 -3.18 109.01
C MET A 315 78.59 -3.26 109.38
N SER A 316 79.47 -3.50 108.41
CA SER A 316 80.92 -3.48 108.60
C SER A 316 81.44 -2.08 108.94
N SER A 317 80.94 -1.02 108.32
CA SER A 317 81.30 0.35 108.69
C SER A 317 80.81 0.71 110.09
N PHE A 318 79.58 0.34 110.46
CA PHE A 318 79.08 0.53 111.83
C PHE A 318 79.90 -0.23 112.87
N LEU A 319 80.29 -1.48 112.58
CA LEU A 319 81.16 -2.25 113.47
C LEU A 319 82.56 -1.66 113.55
N ARG A 320 83.11 -1.16 112.44
CA ARG A 320 84.40 -0.47 112.37
C ARG A 320 84.38 0.85 113.14
N ASP A 321 83.34 1.66 113.01
CA ASP A 321 83.16 2.90 113.75
C ASP A 321 83.03 2.62 115.26
N ARG A 322 82.28 1.57 115.63
CA ARG A 322 82.18 1.12 117.03
C ARG A 322 83.51 0.60 117.57
N PHE A 323 84.31 -0.08 116.75
CA PHE A 323 85.64 -0.55 117.13
C PHE A 323 86.63 0.61 117.27
N ALA A 324 86.63 1.57 116.34
CA ALA A 324 87.43 2.78 116.41
C ALA A 324 87.10 3.60 117.68
N TYR A 325 85.81 3.79 117.97
CA TYR A 325 85.36 4.46 119.20
C TYR A 325 85.84 3.74 120.47
N ASN A 326 85.75 2.40 120.52
CA ASN A 326 86.30 1.64 121.65
C ASN A 326 87.82 1.73 121.74
N THR A 327 88.54 1.74 120.62
CA THR A 327 90.01 1.83 120.58
C THR A 327 90.50 3.19 121.07
N ASP A 328 89.81 4.27 120.68
CA ASP A 328 90.08 5.63 121.17
C ASP A 328 89.76 5.77 122.67
N LEU A 329 88.77 5.04 123.18
CA LEU A 329 88.44 4.99 124.61
C LEU A 329 89.52 4.27 125.45
N TYR A 330 90.21 3.28 124.88
CA TYR A 330 91.34 2.59 125.52
C TYR A 330 92.69 3.30 125.31
N SER A 331 92.78 4.27 124.40
CA SER A 331 93.96 5.13 124.20
C SER A 331 94.04 6.29 125.21
N TYR A 332 93.05 6.45 126.09
CA TYR A 332 92.94 7.55 127.05
C TYR A 332 92.94 7.09 128.54
N ASN A 333 93.55 5.94 128.83
CA ASN A 333 93.97 5.53 130.18
C ASN A 333 95.48 5.29 130.21
#